data_AF-A0A4D6HCT9-F1
#
_entry.id   AF-A0A4D6HCT9-F1
#
_cell.length_a   1.000
_cell.length_b   1.000
_cell.length_c   1.000
_cell.angle_alpha   90.00
_cell.angle_beta   90.00
_cell.angle_gamma   90.00
#
_symmetry.space_group_name_H-M   'P 1'
#
loop_
_entity.id
_entity.type
_entity.pdbx_description
1 polymer ?
#
loop_
_entity_poly.entity_id
_entity_poly.type
_entity_poly.pdbx_seq_one_letter_code
_entity_poly.pdbx_strand_id
1 'polypeptide(L)'
;MTESENATAYPTSEQYQRWCEEAANRDMSVSEFIQAMVETGLKAVSIEVTPDESRRELRHQRNDLKKELDRARDRIEELEDQLHDHESRAIEQYVASNPGASFEEILQFVVDSAPRRVNTHLHTMEGDTVRIADGQYYPVEQADEAKGAG
;
A
#
# COMPACT_ATOMS: atom_id res chain seq x y z
N MET A 1 52.82 -16.78 -16.67
CA MET A 1 52.41 -15.80 -17.69
C MET A 1 51.24 -16.45 -18.41
N THR A 2 50.05 -15.86 -18.32
CA THR A 2 48.87 -16.35 -19.04
C THR A 2 49.03 -16.02 -20.52
N GLU A 3 48.78 -17.00 -21.37
CA GLU A 3 48.78 -16.86 -22.82
C GLU A 3 47.60 -15.96 -23.23
N SER A 4 47.86 -14.96 -24.08
CA SER A 4 46.85 -14.00 -24.53
C SER A 4 46.52 -14.24 -26.00
N GLU A 5 45.24 -14.47 -26.29
CA GLU A 5 44.74 -14.67 -27.65
C GLU A 5 44.10 -13.39 -28.20
N ASN A 6 44.19 -13.18 -29.51
CA ASN A 6 43.53 -12.04 -30.16
C ASN A 6 42.02 -12.30 -30.31
N ALA A 7 41.21 -11.43 -29.74
CA ALA A 7 39.77 -11.37 -29.99
C ALA A 7 39.40 -10.01 -30.60
N THR A 8 38.77 -10.02 -31.79
CA THR A 8 38.33 -8.80 -32.47
C THR A 8 36.82 -8.63 -32.34
N ALA A 9 36.38 -7.43 -31.98
CA ALA A 9 34.98 -7.02 -31.92
C ALA A 9 34.77 -5.72 -32.71
N TYR A 10 33.54 -5.47 -33.15
CA TYR A 10 33.17 -4.29 -33.95
C TYR A 10 32.12 -3.43 -33.21
N PRO A 11 32.52 -2.65 -32.20
CA PRO A 11 31.63 -1.70 -31.54
C PRO A 11 31.29 -0.53 -32.46
N THR A 12 30.19 0.18 -32.17
CA THR A 12 29.94 1.47 -32.82
C THR A 12 30.95 2.50 -32.36
N SER A 13 31.18 3.55 -33.15
CA SER A 13 32.12 4.63 -32.80
C SER A 13 31.78 5.29 -31.44
N GLU A 14 30.49 5.46 -31.15
CA GLU A 14 30.01 6.03 -29.88
C GLU A 14 30.25 5.10 -28.69
N GLN A 15 30.10 3.77 -28.88
CA GLN A 15 30.42 2.79 -27.83
C GLN A 15 31.93 2.78 -27.55
N TYR A 16 32.74 2.75 -28.59
CA TYR A 16 34.19 2.74 -28.45
C TYR A 16 34.71 4.02 -27.77
N GLN A 17 34.19 5.18 -28.15
CA GLN A 17 34.56 6.45 -27.51
C GLN A 17 34.24 6.46 -26.02
N ARG A 18 33.04 6.01 -25.63
CA ARG A 18 32.67 5.89 -24.21
C ARG A 18 33.60 4.96 -23.44
N TRP A 19 34.01 3.85 -24.04
CA TRP A 19 34.97 2.94 -23.40
C TRP A 19 36.36 3.57 -23.25
N CYS A 20 36.81 4.36 -24.22
CA CYS A 20 38.05 5.13 -24.10
C CYS A 20 38.01 6.14 -22.95
N GLU A 21 36.90 6.88 -22.82
CA GLU A 21 36.71 7.85 -21.74
C GLU A 21 36.69 7.15 -20.36
N GLU A 22 35.94 6.06 -20.24
CA GLU A 22 35.84 5.28 -19.01
C GLU A 22 37.16 4.57 -18.63
N ALA A 23 37.95 4.12 -19.61
CA ALA A 23 39.27 3.54 -19.39
C ALA A 23 40.27 4.61 -18.90
N ALA A 24 40.25 5.80 -19.52
CA ALA A 24 41.06 6.93 -19.11
C ALA A 24 40.72 7.39 -17.68
N ASN A 25 39.44 7.43 -17.32
CA ASN A 25 38.98 7.75 -15.96
C ASN A 25 39.48 6.75 -14.89
N ARG A 26 39.91 5.56 -15.29
CA ARG A 26 40.40 4.50 -14.39
C ARG A 26 41.89 4.19 -14.58
N ASP A 27 42.63 5.05 -15.29
CA ASP A 27 44.06 4.91 -15.55
C ASP A 27 44.45 3.54 -16.14
N MET A 28 43.64 3.00 -17.06
CA MET A 28 43.86 1.70 -17.71
C MET A 28 43.73 1.77 -19.23
N SER A 29 44.27 0.76 -19.92
CA SER A 29 44.07 0.64 -21.37
C SER A 29 42.64 0.25 -21.71
N VAL A 30 42.21 0.58 -22.93
CA VAL A 30 40.87 0.20 -23.43
C VAL A 30 40.70 -1.32 -23.48
N SER A 31 41.76 -2.06 -23.80
CA SER A 31 41.76 -3.53 -23.77
C SER A 31 41.56 -4.10 -22.36
N GLU A 32 42.22 -3.53 -21.36
CA GLU A 32 42.07 -3.97 -19.95
C GLU A 32 40.68 -3.62 -19.43
N PHE A 33 40.16 -2.44 -19.77
CA PHE A 33 38.79 -2.06 -19.45
C PHE A 33 37.76 -3.01 -20.07
N ILE A 34 37.89 -3.33 -21.36
CA ILE A 34 37.00 -4.26 -22.05
C ILE A 34 37.09 -5.65 -21.40
N GLN A 35 38.29 -6.14 -21.11
CA GLN A 35 38.47 -7.42 -20.44
C GLN A 35 37.81 -7.44 -19.06
N ALA A 36 38.04 -6.42 -18.23
CA ALA A 36 37.46 -6.32 -16.90
C ALA A 36 35.92 -6.25 -16.94
N MET A 37 35.36 -5.50 -17.90
CA MET A 37 33.92 -5.40 -18.10
C MET A 37 33.30 -6.70 -18.60
N VAL A 38 33.98 -7.42 -19.50
CA VAL A 38 33.52 -8.74 -19.98
C VAL A 38 33.56 -9.76 -18.85
N GLU A 39 34.64 -9.82 -18.08
CA GLU A 39 34.74 -10.72 -16.93
C GLU A 39 33.71 -10.39 -15.83
N THR A 40 33.48 -9.10 -15.57
CA THR A 40 32.47 -8.65 -14.61
C THR A 40 31.06 -8.94 -15.12
N GLY A 41 30.80 -8.71 -16.40
CA GLY A 41 29.53 -9.04 -17.06
C GLY A 41 29.24 -10.54 -17.00
N LEU A 42 30.24 -11.39 -17.27
CA LEU A 42 30.11 -12.85 -17.12
C LEU A 42 29.83 -13.26 -15.67
N LYS A 43 30.50 -12.65 -14.69
CA LYS A 43 30.22 -12.89 -13.26
C LYS A 43 28.80 -12.45 -12.89
N ALA A 44 28.37 -11.26 -13.31
CA ALA A 44 27.03 -10.75 -13.03
C ALA A 44 25.92 -11.58 -13.71
N VAL A 45 26.15 -12.01 -14.96
CA VAL A 45 25.24 -12.92 -15.68
C VAL A 45 25.19 -14.29 -15.01
N SER A 46 26.32 -14.80 -14.49
CA SER A 46 26.36 -16.05 -13.73
C SER A 46 25.65 -15.98 -12.36
N ILE A 47 25.47 -14.78 -11.82
CA ILE A 47 24.74 -14.54 -10.56
C ILE A 47 23.23 -14.50 -10.78
N GLU A 48 22.75 -14.64 -12.03
CA GLU A 48 21.35 -14.71 -12.49
C GLU A 48 20.33 -14.63 -11.32
N VAL A 49 20.05 -13.39 -10.89
CA VAL A 49 19.12 -13.14 -9.78
C VAL A 49 17.76 -13.60 -10.25
N THR A 50 17.40 -14.81 -9.83
CA THR A 50 16.10 -15.39 -10.12
C THR A 50 15.11 -14.59 -9.28
N PRO A 51 14.14 -13.87 -9.88
CA PRO A 51 13.11 -13.23 -9.09
C PRO A 51 12.41 -14.30 -8.26
N ASP A 52 12.39 -14.12 -6.93
CA ASP A 52 11.75 -15.08 -6.01
C ASP A 52 10.29 -15.34 -6.39
N GLU A 53 9.65 -14.36 -7.03
CA GLU A 53 8.30 -14.45 -7.55
C GLU A 53 8.24 -14.12 -9.04
N SER A 54 7.50 -14.94 -9.78
CA SER A 54 7.23 -14.71 -11.18
C SER A 54 6.35 -13.47 -11.37
N ARG A 55 6.48 -12.82 -12.54
CA ARG A 55 5.56 -11.75 -12.96
C ARG A 55 4.08 -12.18 -12.96
N ARG A 56 3.81 -13.49 -13.02
CA ARG A 56 2.47 -14.06 -12.95
C ARG A 56 1.94 -14.05 -11.52
N GLU A 57 2.76 -14.45 -10.55
CA GLU A 57 2.41 -14.39 -9.12
C GLU A 57 2.16 -12.96 -8.66
N LEU A 58 3.03 -12.01 -9.03
CA LEU A 58 2.82 -10.59 -8.73
C LEU A 58 1.50 -10.05 -9.32
N ARG A 59 1.10 -10.51 -10.52
CA ARG A 59 -0.19 -10.13 -11.11
C ARG A 59 -1.37 -10.74 -10.36
N HIS A 60 -1.24 -11.97 -9.87
CA HIS A 60 -2.26 -12.62 -9.05
C HIS A 60 -2.43 -11.88 -7.72
N GLN A 61 -1.34 -11.67 -6.98
CA GLN A 61 -1.37 -10.94 -5.71
C GLN A 61 -1.99 -9.54 -5.88
N ARG A 62 -1.56 -8.79 -6.90
CA ARG A 62 -2.13 -7.48 -7.20
C ARG A 62 -3.63 -7.55 -7.50
N ASN A 63 -4.08 -8.55 -8.25
CA ASN A 63 -5.51 -8.73 -8.54
C ASN A 63 -6.31 -9.09 -7.29
N ASP A 64 -5.74 -9.91 -6.40
CA ASP A 64 -6.41 -10.33 -5.19
C ASP A 64 -6.51 -9.18 -4.18
N LEU A 65 -5.43 -8.43 -3.99
CA LEU A 65 -5.43 -7.17 -3.22
C LEU A 65 -6.43 -6.16 -3.77
N LYS A 66 -6.55 -6.03 -5.09
CA LYS A 66 -7.56 -5.16 -5.71
C LYS A 66 -8.98 -5.62 -5.36
N LYS A 67 -9.28 -6.92 -5.43
CA LYS A 67 -10.60 -7.44 -5.06
C LYS A 67 -10.92 -7.20 -3.59
N GLU A 68 -9.95 -7.37 -2.70
CA GLU A 68 -10.13 -7.11 -1.27
C GLU A 68 -10.40 -5.62 -1.01
N LEU A 69 -9.64 -4.73 -1.66
CA LEU A 69 -9.88 -3.30 -1.58
C LEU A 69 -11.27 -2.91 -2.08
N ASP A 70 -11.68 -3.45 -3.24
CA ASP A 70 -13.00 -3.17 -3.81
C ASP A 70 -14.12 -3.64 -2.85
N ARG A 71 -14.02 -4.87 -2.30
CA ARG A 71 -14.98 -5.36 -1.29
C ARG A 71 -15.03 -4.49 -0.02
N ALA A 72 -13.87 -4.02 0.45
CA ALA A 72 -13.81 -3.18 1.63
C ALA A 72 -14.51 -1.83 1.37
N ARG A 73 -14.36 -1.26 0.17
CA ARG A 73 -15.05 -0.04 -0.24
C ARG A 73 -16.55 -0.24 -0.36
N ASP A 74 -16.99 -1.30 -1.02
CA ASP A 74 -18.42 -1.64 -1.13
C ASP A 74 -19.04 -1.80 0.27
N ARG A 75 -18.31 -2.40 1.21
CA ARG A 75 -18.77 -2.54 2.59
C ARG A 75 -18.85 -1.20 3.33
N ILE A 76 -17.90 -0.29 3.10
CA ILE A 76 -17.96 1.06 3.66
C ILE A 76 -19.19 1.78 3.13
N GLU A 77 -19.41 1.75 1.81
CA GLU A 77 -20.58 2.38 1.17
C GLU A 77 -21.89 1.81 1.73
N GLU A 78 -22.01 0.48 1.87
CA GLU A 78 -23.19 -0.16 2.47
C GLU A 78 -23.44 0.29 3.93
N LEU A 79 -22.38 0.47 4.71
CA LEU A 79 -22.47 0.93 6.10
C LEU A 79 -22.81 2.43 6.18
N GLU A 80 -22.25 3.25 5.27
CA GLU A 80 -22.57 4.67 5.14
C GLU A 80 -24.03 4.87 4.72
N ASP A 81 -24.52 4.08 3.76
CA ASP A 81 -25.93 4.07 3.34
C ASP A 81 -26.85 3.69 4.50
N GLN A 82 -26.51 2.66 5.28
CA GLN A 82 -27.27 2.28 6.47
C GLN A 82 -27.31 3.41 7.51
N LEU A 83 -26.18 4.07 7.77
CA LEU A 83 -26.10 5.20 8.68
C LEU A 83 -27.00 6.36 8.20
N HIS A 84 -26.85 6.75 6.93
CA HIS A 84 -27.59 7.86 6.34
C HIS A 84 -29.09 7.61 6.27
N ASP A 85 -29.51 6.37 5.96
CA ASP A 85 -30.92 6.01 5.89
C ASP A 85 -31.58 6.00 7.29
N HIS A 86 -30.83 5.61 8.33
CA HIS A 86 -31.30 5.71 9.71
C HIS A 86 -31.40 7.16 10.23
N GLU A 87 -30.47 8.03 9.89
CA GLU A 87 -30.53 9.45 10.26
C GLU A 87 -31.65 10.19 9.54
N SER A 88 -31.75 10.01 8.22
CA SER A 88 -32.79 10.62 7.40
C SER A 88 -34.18 10.18 7.84
N ARG A 89 -34.36 8.88 8.09
CA ARG A 89 -35.65 8.34 8.57
C ARG A 89 -36.04 8.85 9.95
N ALA A 90 -35.07 9.10 10.84
CA ALA A 90 -35.34 9.70 12.14
C ALA A 90 -35.79 11.17 12.03
N ILE A 91 -35.18 11.93 11.11
CA ILE A 91 -35.59 13.31 10.80
C ILE A 91 -36.99 13.32 10.17
N GLU A 92 -37.24 12.44 9.18
CA GLU A 92 -38.56 12.30 8.57
C GLU A 92 -39.66 12.00 9.59
N GLN A 93 -39.41 11.06 10.51
CA GLN A 93 -40.36 10.70 11.55
C GLN A 93 -40.60 11.85 12.54
N TYR A 94 -39.56 12.63 12.86
CA TYR A 94 -39.67 13.81 13.72
C TYR A 94 -40.50 14.92 13.04
N VAL A 95 -40.24 15.20 11.76
CA VAL A 95 -40.99 16.21 10.98
C VAL A 95 -42.44 15.76 10.77
N ALA A 96 -42.69 14.48 10.52
CA ALA A 96 -44.05 13.94 10.40
C ALA A 96 -44.84 14.07 11.71
N SER A 97 -44.17 13.93 12.86
CA SER A 97 -44.78 14.09 14.18
C SER A 97 -44.89 15.55 14.61
N ASN A 98 -44.10 16.45 14.03
CA ASN A 98 -44.07 17.89 14.32
C ASN A 98 -44.12 18.70 13.02
N PRO A 99 -45.28 18.76 12.33
CA PRO A 99 -45.39 19.49 11.08
C PRO A 99 -45.11 20.98 11.28
N GLY A 100 -44.24 21.55 10.45
CA GLY A 100 -43.83 22.96 10.55
C GLY A 100 -42.67 23.22 11.52
N ALA A 101 -42.02 22.16 12.04
CA ALA A 101 -40.78 22.30 12.79
C ALA A 101 -39.73 23.10 12.01
N SER A 102 -39.11 24.05 12.68
CA SER A 102 -38.03 24.87 12.16
C SER A 102 -36.73 24.07 12.03
N PHE A 103 -35.80 24.58 11.23
CA PHE A 103 -34.47 23.98 11.09
C PHE A 103 -33.72 23.86 12.43
N GLU A 104 -33.85 24.86 13.31
CA GLU A 104 -33.21 24.82 14.65
C GLU A 104 -33.80 23.70 15.53
N GLU A 105 -35.12 23.47 15.49
CA GLU A 105 -35.75 22.39 16.24
C GLU A 105 -35.35 21.00 15.73
N ILE A 106 -35.19 20.85 14.41
CA ILE A 106 -34.70 19.61 13.80
C ILE A 106 -33.23 19.39 14.17
N LEU A 107 -32.40 20.42 14.12
CA LEU A 107 -30.98 20.35 14.50
C LEU A 107 -30.83 19.97 15.98
N GLN A 108 -31.61 20.59 16.87
CA GLN A 108 -31.60 20.28 18.30
C GLN A 108 -32.02 18.82 18.54
N PHE A 109 -33.05 18.33 17.83
CA PHE A 109 -33.46 16.93 17.91
C PHE A 109 -32.33 15.97 17.52
N VAL A 110 -31.60 16.26 16.43
CA VAL A 110 -30.44 15.44 16.01
C VAL A 110 -29.35 15.45 17.08
N VAL A 111 -29.02 16.62 17.63
CA VAL A 111 -28.02 16.77 18.71
C VAL A 111 -28.42 16.01 19.97
N ASP A 112 -29.69 16.09 20.40
CA ASP A 112 -30.18 15.44 21.63
C ASP A 112 -30.30 13.91 21.51
N SER A 113 -30.41 13.42 20.29
CA SER A 113 -30.53 12.00 20.00
C SER A 113 -29.19 11.36 19.65
N ALA A 114 -28.18 12.14 19.25
CA ALA A 114 -26.83 11.64 18.94
C ALA A 114 -26.17 10.87 20.11
N PRO A 115 -26.18 11.32 21.38
CA PRO A 115 -25.54 10.61 22.48
C PRO A 115 -26.09 9.19 22.72
N ARG A 116 -27.42 9.02 22.62
CA ARG A 116 -28.06 7.70 22.76
C ARG A 116 -27.64 6.75 21.65
N ARG A 117 -27.46 7.27 20.42
CA ARG A 117 -27.06 6.48 19.26
C ARG A 117 -25.58 6.13 19.28
N VAL A 118 -24.72 7.08 19.65
CA VAL A 118 -23.28 6.87 19.84
C VAL A 118 -23.03 5.78 20.88
N ASN A 119 -23.81 5.75 21.97
CA ASN A 119 -23.67 4.71 23.00
C ASN A 119 -24.02 3.30 22.46
N THR A 120 -25.08 3.16 21.67
CA THR A 120 -25.45 1.90 21.00
C THR A 120 -24.36 1.41 20.04
N HIS A 121 -23.77 2.33 19.27
CA HIS A 121 -22.68 1.99 18.35
C HIS A 121 -21.40 1.62 19.09
N LEU A 122 -21.03 2.36 20.13
CA LEU A 122 -19.85 2.05 20.95
C LEU A 122 -19.95 0.69 21.65
N HIS A 123 -21.15 0.31 22.13
CA HIS A 123 -21.36 -1.05 22.66
C HIS A 123 -21.26 -2.14 21.58
N THR A 124 -21.71 -1.86 20.36
CA THR A 124 -21.56 -2.81 19.25
C THR A 124 -20.09 -2.97 18.82
N MET A 125 -19.30 -1.90 18.94
CA MET A 125 -17.87 -1.90 18.59
C MET A 125 -16.96 -2.40 19.73
N GLU A 126 -17.50 -2.54 20.94
CA GLU A 126 -16.77 -2.95 22.13
C GLU A 126 -16.26 -4.39 22.00
N GLY A 127 -14.94 -4.57 22.05
CA GLY A 127 -14.27 -5.86 21.94
C GLY A 127 -13.79 -6.22 20.53
N ASP A 128 -14.38 -5.66 19.48
CA ASP A 128 -13.95 -5.88 18.09
C ASP A 128 -13.00 -4.79 17.59
N THR A 129 -13.38 -3.52 17.75
CA THR A 129 -12.60 -2.37 17.24
C THR A 129 -12.34 -1.31 18.30
N VAL A 130 -13.17 -1.26 19.35
CA VAL A 130 -13.01 -0.33 20.47
C VAL A 130 -12.91 -1.10 21.79
N ARG A 131 -11.99 -0.70 22.67
CA ARG A 131 -11.86 -1.15 24.06
C ARG A 131 -12.27 -0.01 24.99
N ILE A 132 -13.10 -0.32 25.97
CA ILE A 132 -13.49 0.62 27.02
C ILE A 132 -12.65 0.34 28.27
N ALA A 133 -12.00 1.37 28.81
CA ALA A 133 -11.33 1.31 30.11
C ALA A 133 -11.49 2.63 30.86
N ASP A 134 -11.87 2.56 32.13
CA ASP A 134 -12.09 3.72 33.01
C ASP A 134 -13.02 4.80 32.40
N GLY A 135 -14.03 4.36 31.64
CA GLY A 135 -14.98 5.25 30.96
C GLY A 135 -14.40 5.98 29.75
N GLN A 136 -13.20 5.60 29.30
CA GLN A 136 -12.53 6.11 28.12
C GLN A 136 -12.48 5.03 27.03
N TYR A 137 -12.54 5.46 25.77
CA TYR A 137 -12.61 4.59 24.60
C TYR A 137 -11.27 4.61 23.86
N TYR A 138 -10.74 3.42 23.57
CA TYR A 138 -9.47 3.20 22.88
C TYR A 138 -9.69 2.26 21.68
N PRO A 139 -8.89 2.32 20.61
CA PRO A 139 -8.90 1.24 19.62
C PRO A 139 -8.45 -0.08 20.26
N VAL A 140 -8.99 -1.22 19.82
CA VAL A 140 -8.39 -2.53 20.16
C VAL A 140 -7.04 -2.59 19.49
N GLU A 141 -5.97 -2.76 20.28
CA GLU A 141 -4.64 -3.06 19.73
C GLU A 141 -4.76 -4.37 18.94
N GLN A 142 -4.67 -4.29 17.61
CA GLN A 142 -4.36 -5.49 16.83
C GLN A 142 -3.07 -6.01 17.44
N ALA A 143 -3.10 -7.22 17.99
CA ALA A 143 -1.89 -7.87 18.47
C ALA A 143 -0.95 -7.95 17.27
N ASP A 144 0.00 -7.02 17.21
CA ASP A 144 1.21 -7.15 16.41
C ASP A 144 1.85 -8.44 16.91
N GLU A 145 1.58 -9.54 16.20
CA GLU A 145 2.38 -10.75 16.20
C GLU A 145 3.78 -10.40 15.66
N ALA A 146 4.57 -9.64 16.41
CA ALA A 146 5.98 -9.43 16.12
C ALA A 146 6.75 -8.82 17.31
N LYS A 147 6.70 -9.46 18.48
CA LYS A 147 7.83 -9.38 19.42
C LYS A 147 8.17 -10.76 19.97
N GLY A 148 9.27 -11.32 19.49
CA GLY A 148 9.95 -12.40 20.22
C GLY A 148 10.82 -13.36 19.41
N ALA A 149 11.74 -12.88 18.58
CA ALA A 149 12.90 -13.70 18.19
C ALA A 149 14.12 -12.82 17.91
N GLY A 150 15.14 -12.93 18.77
CA GLY A 150 16.50 -12.41 18.54
C GLY A 150 16.96 -11.41 19.57
#